data_AF-A0AAW0I895-F1
#
_entry.id   AF-A0AAW0I895-F1
#
_cell.length_a   1.000
_cell.length_b   1.000
_cell.length_c   1.000
_cell.angle_alpha   90.00
_cell.angle_beta   90.00
_cell.angle_gamma   90.00
#
_symmetry.space_group_name_H-M   'P 1'
#
loop_
_entity.id
_entity.type
_entity.pdbx_description
1 polymer ?
#
loop_
_entity_poly.entity_id
_entity_poly.type
_entity_poly.pdbx_seq_one_letter_code
_entity_poly.pdbx_strand_id
1 'polypeptide(L)'
;MVLVKKTTEATLQTIQDMVTIEDYDVSECFQHSRSTESVKSTVSETYLSKPSIAKRRANQQETEHFYFMKLREFLEGSNLITKLQAKQDLLQRTLGEGHRAEYMTTRPPNVPPKPQKHRKSRPRSQYNAKLFNGDLETFVKDSGQVIPLIVESCIRFINLYGLQHQGIFRVSGSQVEVNDIKNSFERGENPLADDQSNHDINSVAGVLKLYFRGLENPLFPKERFNDLISCISK
;
A
#
# COMPACT_ATOMS: atom_id res chain seq x y z
N MET A 1 -10.38 -46.29 6.51
CA MET A 1 -10.67 -45.35 7.61
C MET A 1 -9.58 -45.28 8.68
N VAL A 2 -9.03 -46.41 9.16
CA VAL A 2 -8.02 -46.45 10.25
C VAL A 2 -6.72 -45.70 9.92
N LEU A 3 -6.23 -45.80 8.68
CA LEU A 3 -5.00 -45.15 8.23
C LEU A 3 -5.12 -43.61 8.22
N VAL A 4 -6.23 -43.08 7.68
CA VAL A 4 -6.51 -41.65 7.63
C VAL A 4 -6.63 -41.07 9.04
N LYS A 5 -7.32 -41.76 9.95
CA LYS A 5 -7.44 -41.34 11.36
C LYS A 5 -6.09 -41.28 12.07
N LYS A 6 -5.24 -42.28 11.84
CA LYS A 6 -3.89 -42.33 12.42
C LYS A 6 -2.98 -41.24 11.88
N THR A 7 -3.10 -40.91 10.59
CA THR A 7 -2.36 -39.79 9.98
C THR A 7 -2.83 -38.45 10.55
N THR A 8 -4.14 -38.24 10.72
CA THR A 8 -4.67 -37.01 11.32
C THR A 8 -4.27 -36.85 12.78
N GLU A 9 -4.25 -37.94 13.56
CA GLU A 9 -3.78 -37.94 14.95
C GLU A 9 -2.28 -37.62 15.03
N ALA A 10 -1.44 -38.20 14.17
CA ALA A 10 -0.01 -37.90 14.11
C ALA A 10 0.28 -36.44 13.71
N THR A 11 -0.50 -35.89 12.77
CA THR A 11 -0.36 -34.49 12.34
C THR A 11 -0.77 -33.53 13.44
N LEU A 12 -1.87 -33.83 14.15
CA LEU A 12 -2.34 -33.03 15.27
C LEU A 12 -1.35 -33.04 16.44
N GLN A 13 -0.76 -34.20 16.74
CA GLN A 13 0.28 -34.33 17.77
C GLN A 13 1.51 -33.47 17.44
N THR A 14 1.97 -33.51 16.18
CA THR A 14 3.13 -32.71 15.74
C THR A 14 2.87 -31.21 15.87
N ILE A 15 1.65 -30.76 15.57
CA ILE A 15 1.26 -29.35 15.70
C ILE A 15 1.13 -28.97 17.18
N GLN A 16 0.57 -29.83 18.02
CA GLN A 16 0.52 -29.61 19.47
C GLN A 16 1.93 -29.47 20.03
N ASP A 17 2.84 -30.38 19.71
CA ASP A 17 4.22 -30.34 20.18
C ASP A 17 4.94 -29.05 19.75
N MET A 18 4.67 -28.54 18.53
CA MET A 18 5.22 -27.27 18.06
C MET A 18 4.66 -26.03 18.77
N VAL A 19 3.43 -26.08 19.27
CA VAL A 19 2.75 -24.95 19.93
C VAL A 19 2.96 -24.99 21.45
N THR A 20 3.23 -26.16 22.02
CA THR A 20 3.51 -26.33 23.46
C THR A 20 4.99 -26.14 23.82
N ILE A 21 5.90 -26.12 22.84
CA ILE A 21 7.28 -25.68 23.08
C ILE A 21 7.23 -24.19 23.34
N GLU A 22 7.36 -23.82 24.62
CA GLU A 22 7.45 -22.43 25.01
C GLU A 22 8.71 -21.82 24.37
N ASP A 23 8.57 -20.70 23.65
CA ASP A 23 9.64 -20.05 22.85
C ASP A 23 10.90 -19.66 23.68
N TYR A 24 10.87 -19.86 25.00
CA TYR A 24 11.95 -19.62 25.93
C TYR A 24 12.61 -20.89 26.49
N ASP A 25 12.16 -22.10 26.12
CA ASP A 25 12.80 -23.33 26.56
C ASP A 25 14.15 -23.54 25.85
N VAL A 26 15.16 -22.88 26.40
CA VAL A 26 16.57 -22.99 26.02
C VAL A 26 17.28 -24.06 26.84
N SER A 27 16.57 -24.98 27.50
CA SER A 27 17.18 -26.02 28.35
C SER A 27 18.18 -26.88 27.57
N GLU A 28 17.98 -27.10 26.27
CA GLU A 28 18.93 -27.78 25.39
C GLU A 28 20.19 -26.95 25.06
N CYS A 29 20.13 -25.61 25.17
CA CYS A 29 21.30 -24.74 24.96
C CYS A 29 22.34 -24.89 26.08
N PHE A 30 21.92 -25.32 27.28
CA PHE A 30 22.83 -25.51 28.42
C PHE A 30 23.45 -26.91 28.48
N GLN A 31 22.96 -27.87 27.70
CA GLN A 31 23.50 -29.24 27.68
C GLN A 31 24.85 -29.37 26.96
N HIS A 32 25.33 -28.32 26.29
CA HIS A 32 26.57 -28.36 25.50
C HIS A 32 27.73 -27.54 26.10
N SER A 33 27.75 -27.36 27.42
CA SER A 33 28.97 -26.93 28.11
C SER A 33 29.94 -28.11 28.18
N ARG A 34 30.95 -28.10 27.30
CA ARG A 34 32.14 -28.96 27.42
C ARG A 34 32.93 -28.58 28.67
N SER A 35 32.59 -29.16 29.82
CA SER A 35 33.53 -29.39 30.91
C SER A 35 32.97 -30.45 31.87
N THR A 36 33.15 -31.72 31.53
CA THR A 36 33.84 -32.76 32.31
C THR A 36 33.36 -34.13 31.82
N GLU A 37 34.33 -34.98 31.54
CA GLU A 37 34.20 -36.34 31.04
C GLU A 37 33.51 -37.25 32.09
N SER A 38 32.49 -38.04 31.71
CA SER A 38 32.30 -39.44 32.18
C SER A 38 31.04 -40.13 31.59
N VAL A 39 31.29 -41.18 30.80
CA VAL A 39 30.58 -42.46 30.54
C VAL A 39 29.03 -42.61 30.45
N LYS A 40 28.63 -43.41 29.43
CA LYS A 40 27.32 -44.06 29.12
C LYS A 40 26.26 -43.12 28.52
N SER A 41 25.44 -43.47 27.53
CA SER A 41 25.09 -44.74 26.88
C SER A 41 24.54 -44.47 25.47
N THR A 42 24.52 -45.53 24.67
CA THR A 42 24.11 -45.69 23.26
C THR A 42 22.64 -45.38 22.92
N VAL A 43 22.42 -45.18 21.61
CA VAL A 43 21.15 -45.27 20.83
C VAL A 43 20.25 -44.04 21.03
N SER A 44 20.05 -43.17 20.03
CA SER A 44 19.08 -43.42 18.95
C SER A 44 19.14 -42.37 17.84
N GLU A 45 18.92 -42.85 16.62
CA GLU A 45 18.15 -42.24 15.53
C GLU A 45 18.72 -41.10 14.67
N THR A 46 19.19 -41.55 13.51
CA THR A 46 19.43 -40.86 12.24
C THR A 46 18.14 -40.45 11.49
N TYR A 47 17.09 -39.93 12.12
CA TYR A 47 15.87 -39.55 11.38
C TYR A 47 15.52 -38.06 11.54
N LEU A 48 15.47 -37.38 10.40
CA LEU A 48 15.19 -35.95 10.17
C LEU A 48 16.42 -35.04 10.30
N SER A 49 17.05 -34.77 9.16
CA SER A 49 17.98 -33.67 8.96
C SER A 49 17.27 -32.32 9.22
N LYS A 50 17.16 -31.95 10.50
CA LYS A 50 16.88 -30.57 10.94
C LYS A 50 17.92 -29.67 10.28
N PRO A 51 17.54 -28.52 9.66
CA PRO A 51 18.52 -27.56 9.18
C PRO A 51 19.48 -27.26 10.32
N SER A 52 20.79 -27.38 10.05
CA SER A 52 21.86 -27.09 11.00
C SER A 52 21.48 -25.85 11.82
N ILE A 53 21.51 -25.95 13.15
CA ILE A 53 21.19 -24.83 14.06
C ILE A 53 21.98 -23.57 13.67
N ALA A 54 23.18 -23.71 13.10
CA ALA A 54 23.96 -22.61 12.55
C ALA A 54 23.28 -21.93 11.34
N LYS A 55 22.64 -22.68 10.45
CA LYS A 55 21.90 -22.17 9.29
C LYS A 55 20.59 -21.48 9.70
N ARG A 56 19.93 -21.96 10.76
CA ARG A 56 18.76 -21.29 11.35
C ARG A 56 19.15 -19.99 12.06
N ARG A 57 20.26 -19.98 12.81
CA ARG A 57 20.84 -18.77 13.42
C ARG A 57 21.30 -17.73 12.38
N ALA A 58 21.92 -18.15 11.28
CA ALA A 58 22.35 -17.24 10.21
C ALA A 58 21.15 -16.56 9.53
N ASN A 59 20.10 -17.32 9.20
CA ASN A 59 18.89 -16.78 8.57
C ASN A 59 18.12 -15.82 9.51
N GLN A 60 18.13 -16.11 10.82
CA GLN A 60 17.59 -15.20 11.83
C GLN A 60 18.41 -13.92 11.94
N GLN A 61 19.74 -14.00 12.00
CA GLN A 61 20.62 -12.83 12.05
C GLN A 61 20.50 -11.97 10.79
N GLU A 62 20.40 -12.57 9.60
CA GLU A 62 20.18 -11.84 8.34
C GLU A 62 18.82 -11.11 8.35
N THR A 63 17.79 -11.78 8.85
CA THR A 63 16.44 -11.20 8.95
C THR A 63 16.41 -10.05 9.96
N GLU A 64 16.98 -10.23 11.14
CA GLU A 64 17.11 -9.19 12.16
C GLU A 64 17.93 -8.01 11.64
N HIS A 65 19.06 -8.27 10.98
CA HIS A 65 19.90 -7.24 10.39
C HIS A 65 19.16 -6.44 9.32
N PHE A 66 18.37 -7.10 8.48
CA PHE A 66 17.52 -6.44 7.48
C PHE A 66 16.52 -5.48 8.11
N TYR A 67 15.80 -5.91 9.14
CA TYR A 67 14.82 -5.05 9.83
C TYR A 67 15.49 -3.92 10.63
N PHE A 68 16.62 -4.18 11.30
CA PHE A 68 17.39 -3.14 11.98
C PHE A 68 17.93 -2.08 11.01
N MET A 69 18.42 -2.50 9.85
CA MET A 69 18.88 -1.59 8.81
C MET A 69 17.72 -0.76 8.25
N LYS A 70 16.56 -1.37 7.99
CA LYS A 70 15.36 -0.64 7.55
C LYS A 70 14.84 0.35 8.59
N LEU A 71 14.89 -0.01 9.87
CA LEU A 71 14.53 0.89 10.96
C LEU A 71 15.52 2.05 11.10
N ARG A 72 16.82 1.78 10.95
CA ARG A 72 17.86 2.82 10.92
C ARG A 72 17.63 3.78 9.75
N GLU A 73 17.46 3.27 8.52
CA GLU A 73 17.16 4.09 7.34
C GLU A 73 15.88 4.92 7.54
N PHE A 74 14.86 4.32 8.15
CA PHE A 74 13.63 5.02 8.48
C PHE A 74 13.88 6.14 9.50
N LEU A 75 14.60 5.88 10.60
CA LEU A 75 14.90 6.89 11.62
C LEU A 75 15.80 8.00 11.06
N GLU A 76 16.83 7.66 10.29
CA GLU A 76 17.69 8.63 9.60
C GLU A 76 16.90 9.47 8.58
N GLY A 77 15.92 8.87 7.89
CA GLY A 77 15.06 9.53 6.92
C GLY A 77 13.85 10.28 7.51
N SER A 78 13.43 9.95 8.73
CA SER A 78 12.23 10.50 9.38
C SER A 78 12.54 11.47 10.51
N ASN A 79 13.74 11.45 11.11
CA ASN A 79 14.05 12.37 12.19
C ASN A 79 14.39 13.77 11.67
N LEU A 80 13.60 14.75 12.11
CA LEU A 80 13.80 16.17 11.80
C LEU A 80 15.21 16.63 12.19
N ILE A 81 15.78 16.05 13.25
CA ILE A 81 17.14 16.32 13.72
C ILE A 81 18.16 16.01 12.62
N THR A 82 18.15 14.82 12.00
CA THR A 82 19.09 14.45 10.93
C THR A 82 18.98 15.38 9.71
N LYS A 83 17.74 15.80 9.36
CA LYS A 83 17.50 16.76 8.27
C LYS A 83 17.99 18.16 8.61
N LEU A 84 17.84 18.59 9.86
CA LEU A 84 18.34 19.88 10.33
C LEU A 84 19.87 19.87 10.43
N GLN A 85 20.48 18.77 10.88
CA GLN A 85 21.93 18.57 10.92
C GLN A 85 22.54 18.65 9.51
N ALA A 86 21.99 17.90 8.55
CA ALA A 86 22.46 17.94 7.16
C ALA A 86 22.32 19.34 6.52
N LYS A 87 21.26 20.08 6.90
CA LYS A 87 21.07 21.47 6.44
C LYS A 87 22.06 22.43 7.11
N GLN A 88 22.35 22.22 8.40
CA GLN A 88 23.33 22.99 9.15
C GLN A 88 24.75 22.78 8.60
N ASP A 89 25.13 21.53 8.32
CA ASP A 89 26.43 21.18 7.75
C ASP A 89 26.60 21.78 6.35
N LEU A 90 25.53 21.78 5.55
CA LEU A 90 25.52 22.42 4.23
C LEU A 90 25.72 23.93 4.34
N LEU A 91 25.01 24.60 5.27
CA LEU A 91 25.16 26.02 5.53
C LEU A 91 26.56 26.37 6.01
N GLN A 92 27.13 25.58 6.93
CA GLN A 92 28.49 25.78 7.44
C GLN A 92 29.55 25.63 6.34
N ARG A 93 29.38 24.66 5.44
CA ARG A 93 30.26 24.50 4.27
C ARG A 93 30.23 25.72 3.34
N THR A 94 29.05 26.27 3.06
CA THR A 94 28.93 27.51 2.26
C THR A 94 29.44 28.77 2.97
N LEU A 95 29.39 28.82 4.30
CA LEU A 95 29.91 29.95 5.08
C LEU A 95 31.42 29.91 5.28
N GLY A 96 32.07 28.76 5.04
CA GLY A 96 33.52 28.60 5.11
C GLY A 96 34.30 29.18 3.91
N GLU A 97 33.62 29.50 2.80
CA GLU A 97 34.24 30.05 1.59
C GLU A 97 33.93 31.55 1.47
N GLY A 98 34.43 32.33 2.43
CA GLY A 98 34.37 33.79 2.40
C GLY A 98 35.70 34.41 2.01
N HIS A 99 35.96 34.59 0.72
CA HIS A 99 36.84 35.66 0.23
C HIS A 99 36.22 36.39 -0.97
N ARG A 100 35.69 37.58 -0.67
CA ARG A 100 35.77 38.85 -1.41
C ARG A 100 35.36 38.87 -2.90
N ALA A 101 34.22 39.50 -3.19
CA ALA A 101 34.13 40.54 -4.22
C ALA A 101 32.78 41.27 -4.16
N GLU A 102 32.87 42.60 -4.13
CA GLU A 102 31.78 43.57 -4.20
C GLU A 102 31.18 43.65 -5.63
N TYR A 103 30.08 44.41 -5.71
CA TYR A 103 29.48 45.14 -6.85
C TYR A 103 28.68 44.41 -7.97
N MET A 104 27.37 44.68 -7.93
CA MET A 104 26.50 45.19 -9.01
C MET A 104 26.27 44.40 -10.33
N THR A 105 24.99 44.03 -10.49
CA THR A 105 24.13 44.20 -11.68
C THR A 105 24.10 43.11 -12.76
N THR A 106 22.93 42.44 -12.80
CA THR A 106 22.22 41.78 -13.91
C THR A 106 22.96 40.75 -14.77
N ARG A 107 22.82 39.48 -14.38
CA ARG A 107 22.41 38.34 -15.24
C ARG A 107 22.43 37.08 -14.36
N PRO A 108 21.38 36.23 -14.37
CA PRO A 108 21.48 34.95 -13.67
C PRO A 108 22.43 34.03 -14.47
N PRO A 109 23.55 33.55 -13.89
CA PRO A 109 24.31 32.47 -14.47
C PRO A 109 23.57 31.16 -14.20
N ASN A 110 23.49 30.37 -15.26
CA ASN A 110 22.91 29.03 -15.38
C ASN A 110 22.93 28.20 -14.07
N VAL A 111 21.77 28.00 -13.46
CA VAL A 111 21.60 27.10 -12.31
C VAL A 111 21.55 25.66 -12.84
N PRO A 112 22.33 24.71 -12.30
CA PRO A 112 22.12 23.30 -12.58
C PRO A 112 20.70 22.92 -12.14
N PRO A 113 19.95 22.12 -12.93
CA PRO A 113 18.58 21.78 -12.57
C PRO A 113 18.58 21.03 -11.24
N LYS A 114 17.79 21.54 -10.28
CA LYS A 114 17.52 20.86 -9.00
C LYS A 114 17.16 19.39 -9.28
N PRO A 115 17.64 18.42 -8.48
CA PRO A 115 17.10 17.08 -8.55
C PRO A 115 15.61 17.17 -8.21
N GLN A 116 14.79 17.06 -9.24
CA GLN A 116 13.35 16.94 -9.09
C GLN A 116 13.15 15.72 -8.21
N LYS A 117 12.54 15.92 -7.04
CA LYS A 117 11.89 14.81 -6.35
C LYS A 117 11.05 14.14 -7.42
N HIS A 118 11.36 12.89 -7.74
CA HIS A 118 10.43 12.03 -8.45
C HIS A 118 9.21 11.87 -7.55
N ARG A 119 8.33 12.88 -7.53
CA ARG A 119 6.90 12.62 -7.41
C ARG A 119 6.70 11.62 -8.53
N LYS A 120 6.42 10.36 -8.19
CA LYS A 120 5.86 9.43 -9.16
C LYS A 120 4.80 10.26 -9.89
N SER A 121 5.00 10.48 -11.19
CA SER A 121 4.05 11.21 -11.99
C SER A 121 2.72 10.58 -11.67
N ARG A 122 1.78 11.38 -11.15
CA ARG A 122 0.41 10.89 -11.00
C ARG A 122 0.08 10.31 -12.36
N PRO A 123 -0.33 9.03 -12.44
CA PRO A 123 -0.66 8.42 -13.72
C PRO A 123 -1.53 9.42 -14.45
N ARG A 124 -1.06 9.91 -15.60
CA ARG A 124 -1.96 10.66 -16.46
C ARG A 124 -3.04 9.64 -16.77
N SER A 125 -4.29 10.05 -16.62
CA SER A 125 -5.36 9.21 -17.15
C SER A 125 -5.02 8.91 -18.62
N GLN A 126 -5.47 7.78 -19.15
CA GLN A 126 -5.27 7.50 -20.59
C GLN A 126 -5.71 8.68 -21.47
N TYR A 127 -6.61 9.52 -20.94
CA TYR A 127 -7.03 10.79 -21.52
C TYR A 127 -6.20 11.95 -20.95
N ASN A 128 -5.89 12.95 -21.76
CA ASN A 128 -5.20 14.17 -21.31
C ASN A 128 -6.04 15.05 -20.34
N ALA A 129 -7.16 14.53 -19.85
CA ALA A 129 -8.04 15.13 -18.85
C ALA A 129 -7.93 14.45 -17.48
N LYS A 130 -8.32 15.15 -16.42
CA LYS A 130 -8.44 14.57 -15.07
C LYS A 130 -9.75 13.79 -14.98
N LEU A 131 -9.68 12.50 -14.64
CA LEU A 131 -10.88 11.69 -14.43
C LEU A 131 -11.67 12.13 -13.19
N PHE A 132 -11.01 12.25 -12.03
CA PHE A 132 -11.61 12.78 -10.81
C PHE A 132 -11.24 14.25 -10.62
N ASN A 133 -12.14 15.03 -10.03
CA ASN A 133 -11.90 16.45 -9.74
C ASN A 133 -11.61 17.30 -10.98
N GLY A 134 -12.21 16.93 -12.10
CA GLY A 134 -12.18 17.66 -13.35
C GLY A 134 -13.58 18.03 -13.83
N ASP A 135 -13.61 18.77 -14.91
CA ASP A 135 -14.82 19.12 -15.62
C ASP A 135 -15.28 17.96 -16.54
N LEU A 136 -16.54 17.55 -16.40
CA LEU A 136 -17.11 16.42 -17.14
C LEU A 136 -17.19 16.73 -18.65
N GLU A 137 -17.55 17.95 -19.02
CA GLU A 137 -17.70 18.34 -20.42
C GLU A 137 -16.34 18.28 -21.15
N THR A 138 -15.29 18.78 -20.49
CA THR A 138 -13.91 18.68 -20.98
C THR A 138 -13.47 17.23 -21.12
N PHE A 139 -13.75 16.38 -20.12
CA PHE A 139 -13.44 14.96 -20.20
C PHE A 139 -14.12 14.27 -21.39
N VAL A 140 -15.42 14.52 -21.61
CA VAL A 140 -16.19 13.94 -22.72
C VAL A 140 -15.60 14.38 -24.07
N LYS A 141 -15.25 15.67 -24.22
CA LYS A 141 -14.63 16.20 -25.44
C LYS A 141 -13.26 15.58 -25.72
N ASP A 142 -12.41 15.45 -24.70
CA ASP A 142 -11.04 14.95 -24.84
C ASP A 142 -10.97 13.43 -25.02
N SER A 143 -11.84 12.69 -24.33
CA SER A 143 -11.86 11.22 -24.39
C SER A 143 -12.71 10.67 -25.54
N GLY A 144 -13.64 11.46 -26.07
CA GLY A 144 -14.66 11.01 -27.02
C GLY A 144 -15.73 10.10 -26.39
N GLN A 145 -15.68 9.86 -25.07
CA GLN A 145 -16.66 9.03 -24.37
C GLN A 145 -17.87 9.88 -24.00
N VAL A 146 -19.06 9.48 -24.46
CA VAL A 146 -20.32 10.12 -24.04
C VAL A 146 -20.63 9.88 -22.56
N ILE A 147 -20.18 8.75 -22.01
CA ILE A 147 -20.28 8.41 -20.60
C ILE A 147 -18.89 7.92 -20.14
N PRO A 148 -18.33 8.50 -19.06
CA PRO A 148 -17.05 8.04 -18.52
C PRO A 148 -17.07 6.56 -18.13
N LEU A 149 -16.03 5.81 -18.50
CA LEU A 149 -15.90 4.37 -18.22
C LEU A 149 -16.13 3.99 -16.75
N ILE A 150 -15.72 4.84 -15.81
CA ILE A 150 -15.95 4.64 -14.37
C ILE A 150 -17.44 4.60 -14.03
N VAL A 151 -18.26 5.46 -14.65
CA VAL A 151 -19.71 5.50 -14.44
C VAL A 151 -20.34 4.23 -14.99
N GLU A 152 -20.01 3.87 -16.24
CA GLU A 152 -20.55 2.66 -16.86
C GLU A 152 -20.17 1.39 -16.09
N SER A 153 -18.89 1.26 -15.73
CA SER A 153 -18.36 0.06 -15.07
C SER A 153 -18.91 -0.10 -13.66
N CYS A 154 -18.98 0.97 -12.86
CA CYS A 154 -19.59 0.91 -11.53
C CYS A 154 -21.08 0.57 -11.60
N ILE A 155 -21.83 1.18 -12.52
CA ILE A 155 -23.27 0.89 -12.68
C ILE A 155 -23.48 -0.56 -13.13
N ARG A 156 -22.70 -1.04 -14.11
CA ARG A 156 -22.76 -2.43 -14.56
C ARG A 156 -22.50 -3.39 -13.40
N PHE A 157 -21.43 -3.17 -12.64
CA PHE A 157 -21.08 -4.00 -11.49
C PHE A 157 -22.18 -4.03 -10.43
N ILE A 158 -22.76 -2.87 -10.11
CA ILE A 158 -23.86 -2.77 -9.13
C ILE A 158 -25.13 -3.47 -9.63
N ASN A 159 -25.42 -3.37 -10.93
CA ASN A 159 -26.58 -4.05 -11.51
C ASN A 159 -26.40 -5.58 -11.55
N LEU A 160 -25.17 -6.07 -11.72
CA LEU A 160 -24.89 -7.51 -11.76
C LEU A 160 -24.87 -8.14 -10.36
N TYR A 161 -24.20 -7.50 -9.39
CA TYR A 161 -23.91 -8.12 -8.10
C TYR A 161 -24.60 -7.46 -6.91
N GLY A 162 -25.11 -6.24 -7.10
CA GLY A 162 -25.61 -5.41 -6.01
C GLY A 162 -27.10 -5.51 -5.74
N LEU A 163 -27.95 -5.88 -6.70
CA LEU A 163 -29.40 -5.63 -6.55
C LEU A 163 -30.06 -6.21 -5.29
N GLN A 164 -29.52 -7.29 -4.73
CA GLN A 164 -30.00 -7.91 -3.49
C GLN A 164 -29.25 -7.46 -2.22
N HIS A 165 -28.18 -6.69 -2.37
CA HIS A 165 -27.37 -6.23 -1.25
C HIS A 165 -28.08 -5.11 -0.48
N GLN A 166 -28.22 -5.28 0.82
CA GLN A 166 -28.94 -4.35 1.67
C GLN A 166 -28.19 -3.01 1.80
N GLY A 167 -28.91 -1.91 1.56
CA GLY A 167 -28.41 -0.58 1.88
C GLY A 167 -27.32 -0.05 0.95
N ILE A 168 -27.24 -0.52 -0.30
CA ILE A 168 -26.34 0.09 -1.30
C ILE A 168 -26.60 1.58 -1.40
N PHE A 169 -25.53 2.35 -1.64
CA PHE A 169 -25.48 3.81 -1.61
C PHE A 169 -25.70 4.46 -0.24
N ARG A 170 -26.35 3.77 0.71
CA ARG A 170 -26.53 4.23 2.10
C ARG A 170 -25.37 3.81 3.02
N VAL A 171 -25.00 2.54 3.00
CA VAL A 171 -23.89 1.99 3.77
C VAL A 171 -22.57 2.42 3.12
N SER A 172 -21.59 2.79 3.95
CA SER A 172 -20.25 3.16 3.49
C SER A 172 -19.40 1.93 3.23
N GLY A 173 -18.73 1.87 2.09
CA GLY A 173 -17.69 0.89 1.81
C GLY A 173 -16.35 1.23 2.46
N SER A 174 -15.41 0.29 2.32
CA SER A 174 -14.03 0.43 2.81
C SER A 174 -13.33 1.59 2.12
N GLN A 175 -12.84 2.57 2.90
CA GLN A 175 -12.15 3.73 2.32
C GLN A 175 -10.84 3.35 1.61
N VAL A 176 -10.17 2.29 2.06
CA VAL A 176 -8.95 1.79 1.40
C VAL A 176 -9.31 1.29 0.00
N GLU A 177 -10.31 0.42 -0.09
CA GLU A 177 -10.73 -0.16 -1.36
C GLU A 177 -11.35 0.87 -2.32
N VAL A 178 -12.13 1.82 -1.80
CA VAL A 178 -12.63 2.96 -2.60
C VAL A 178 -11.47 3.71 -3.26
N ASN A 179 -10.40 3.97 -2.50
CA ASN A 179 -9.22 4.64 -3.04
C ASN A 179 -8.46 3.77 -4.03
N ASP A 180 -8.35 2.46 -3.80
CA ASP A 180 -7.65 1.54 -4.70
C ASP A 180 -8.37 1.41 -6.05
N ILE A 181 -9.70 1.25 -6.04
CA ILE A 181 -10.53 1.23 -7.25
C ILE A 181 -10.41 2.57 -7.98
N LYS A 182 -10.56 3.69 -7.26
CA LYS A 182 -10.38 5.05 -7.83
C LYS A 182 -9.02 5.20 -8.50
N ASN A 183 -7.95 4.79 -7.84
CA ASN A 183 -6.59 4.95 -8.35
C ASN A 183 -6.35 4.08 -9.59
N SER A 184 -7.01 2.92 -9.69
CA SER A 184 -6.96 2.05 -10.86
C SER A 184 -7.64 2.71 -12.06
N PHE A 185 -8.82 3.30 -11.87
CA PHE A 185 -9.45 4.12 -12.90
C PHE A 185 -8.60 5.35 -13.29
N GLU A 186 -7.97 6.03 -12.34
CA GLU A 186 -7.03 7.14 -12.64
C GLU A 186 -5.81 6.69 -13.46
N ARG A 187 -5.40 5.40 -13.38
CA ARG A 187 -4.37 4.80 -14.24
C ARG A 187 -4.86 4.43 -15.64
N GLY A 188 -6.17 4.54 -15.89
CA GLY A 188 -6.80 4.04 -17.12
C GLY A 188 -7.05 2.53 -17.11
N GLU A 189 -6.94 1.88 -15.96
CA GLU A 189 -7.33 0.49 -15.78
C GLU A 189 -8.84 0.42 -15.47
N ASN A 190 -9.47 -0.72 -15.78
CA ASN A 190 -10.83 -1.01 -15.35
C ASN A 190 -10.81 -2.18 -14.33
N PRO A 191 -10.74 -1.90 -13.02
CA PRO A 191 -10.68 -2.94 -11.99
C PRO A 191 -11.99 -3.76 -11.90
N LEU A 192 -13.06 -3.31 -12.53
CA LEU A 192 -14.38 -3.94 -12.50
C LEU A 192 -14.69 -4.71 -13.80
N ALA A 193 -13.75 -4.81 -14.74
CA ALA A 193 -13.98 -5.42 -16.06
C ALA A 193 -14.35 -6.90 -15.96
N ASP A 194 -13.70 -7.64 -15.05
CA ASP A 194 -13.86 -9.07 -14.92
C ASP A 194 -15.01 -9.46 -13.99
N ASP A 195 -15.79 -10.46 -14.40
CA ASP A 195 -16.95 -10.93 -13.65
C ASP A 195 -16.60 -11.69 -12.34
N GLN A 196 -15.30 -11.87 -12.08
CA GLN A 196 -14.75 -12.52 -10.88
C GLN A 196 -14.14 -11.53 -9.88
N SER A 197 -14.33 -10.22 -10.08
CA SER A 197 -13.76 -9.23 -9.17
C SER A 197 -14.48 -9.30 -7.81
N ASN A 198 -13.75 -9.66 -6.75
CA ASN A 198 -14.26 -9.77 -5.38
C ASN A 198 -14.39 -8.42 -4.66
N HIS A 199 -14.75 -7.36 -5.39
CA HIS A 199 -14.85 -6.02 -4.81
C HIS A 199 -16.09 -5.89 -3.93
N ASP A 200 -15.97 -5.23 -2.78
CA ASP A 200 -17.12 -4.91 -1.94
C ASP A 200 -18.06 -3.96 -2.67
N ILE A 201 -19.35 -4.29 -2.66
CA ILE A 201 -20.35 -3.52 -3.40
C ILE A 201 -20.54 -2.11 -2.83
N ASN A 202 -20.37 -1.93 -1.52
CA ASN A 202 -20.47 -0.61 -0.89
C ASN A 202 -19.24 0.24 -1.23
N SER A 203 -18.07 -0.38 -1.42
CA SER A 203 -16.87 0.27 -1.96
C SER A 203 -17.10 0.73 -3.40
N VAL A 204 -17.64 -0.11 -4.28
CA VAL A 204 -17.96 0.28 -5.67
C VAL A 204 -19.00 1.41 -5.72
N ALA A 205 -20.06 1.31 -4.92
CA ALA A 205 -21.05 2.39 -4.77
C ALA A 205 -20.40 3.67 -4.19
N GLY A 206 -19.43 3.53 -3.29
CA GLY A 206 -18.62 4.60 -2.75
C GLY A 206 -17.81 5.33 -3.82
N VAL A 207 -17.18 4.58 -4.74
CA VAL A 207 -16.41 5.11 -5.86
C VAL A 207 -17.30 5.91 -6.81
N LEU A 208 -18.48 5.37 -7.16
CA LEU A 208 -19.43 6.07 -8.03
C LEU A 208 -19.92 7.39 -7.40
N LYS A 209 -20.26 7.36 -6.10
CA LYS A 209 -20.59 8.58 -5.34
C LYS A 209 -19.43 9.57 -5.32
N LEU A 210 -18.21 9.08 -5.10
CA LEU A 210 -17.01 9.90 -5.05
C LEU A 210 -16.73 10.60 -6.38
N TYR A 211 -16.99 9.93 -7.50
CA TYR A 211 -16.86 10.50 -8.83
C TYR A 211 -17.77 11.72 -9.02
N PHE A 212 -19.08 11.56 -8.85
CA PHE A 212 -20.04 12.66 -9.03
C PHE A 212 -19.85 13.80 -8.04
N ARG A 213 -19.49 13.48 -6.78
CA ARG A 213 -19.18 14.49 -5.76
C ARG A 213 -17.92 15.28 -6.10
N GLY A 214 -16.97 14.65 -6.78
CA GLY A 214 -15.69 15.24 -7.13
C GLY A 214 -15.75 16.15 -8.35
N LEU A 215 -16.78 16.10 -9.20
CA LEU A 215 -16.84 16.91 -10.42
C LEU A 215 -16.70 18.41 -10.12
N GLU A 216 -15.99 19.13 -10.99
CA GLU A 216 -15.82 20.58 -10.88
C GLU A 216 -17.17 21.31 -10.93
N ASN A 217 -18.01 20.91 -11.89
CA ASN A 217 -19.40 21.29 -11.98
C ASN A 217 -20.29 20.12 -11.54
N PRO A 218 -21.27 20.32 -10.65
CA PRO A 218 -22.19 19.25 -10.27
C PRO A 218 -22.95 18.76 -11.51
N LEU A 219 -23.32 17.47 -11.49
CA LEU A 219 -24.04 16.83 -12.61
C LEU A 219 -25.29 17.59 -13.02
N PHE A 220 -25.98 18.20 -12.04
CA PHE A 220 -27.04 19.16 -12.27
C PHE A 220 -26.48 20.57 -12.10
N PRO A 221 -26.30 21.34 -13.19
CA PRO A 221 -25.76 22.68 -13.12
C PRO A 221 -26.63 23.60 -12.25
N LYS A 222 -26.01 24.52 -11.51
CA LYS A 222 -26.72 25.41 -10.57
C LYS A 222 -27.72 26.31 -11.27
N GLU A 223 -27.42 26.66 -12.53
CA GLU A 223 -28.24 27.48 -13.40
C GLU A 223 -29.60 26.82 -13.69
N ARG A 224 -29.65 25.48 -13.64
CA ARG A 224 -30.87 24.68 -13.86
C ARG A 224 -31.61 24.33 -12.58
N PHE A 225 -31.10 24.73 -11.41
CA PHE A 225 -31.71 24.36 -10.14
C PHE A 225 -33.14 24.88 -10.01
N ASN A 226 -33.39 26.16 -10.33
CA ASN A 226 -34.74 26.73 -10.28
C ASN A 226 -35.69 26.06 -11.28
N ASP A 227 -35.20 25.75 -12.50
CA ASP A 227 -35.96 25.01 -13.52
C ASP A 227 -36.39 23.63 -12.97
N LEU A 228 -35.46 22.90 -12.35
CA LEU A 228 -35.71 21.59 -11.74
C LEU A 228 -36.72 21.67 -10.59
N ILE A 229 -36.57 22.64 -9.68
CA ILE A 229 -37.51 22.82 -8.54
C ILE A 229 -38.91 23.17 -9.03
N SER A 230 -39.04 24.00 -10.08
CA SER A 230 -40.34 24.37 -10.63
C SER A 230 -41.15 23.17 -11.15
N CYS A 231 -40.48 22.09 -11.57
CA CYS A 231 -41.12 20.87 -12.05
C CYS A 231 -41.73 20.02 -10.94
N ILE A 232 -41.28 20.19 -9.68
CA ILE A 232 -41.72 19.40 -8.53
C ILE A 232 -42.87 20.09 -7.79
N SER A 233 -42.97 21.41 -7.89
CA SER A 233 -43.98 22.24 -7.21
C SER A 233 -45.37 22.21 -7.86
N LYS A 234 -45.78 21.10 -8.47
CA LYS A 234 -47.12 20.90 -9.06
C LYS A 234 -48.07 20.19 -8.11
#